data_AF-A0A428WP30-F1
#
_entry.id   AF-A0A428WP30-F1
#
_cell.length_a   1.000
_cell.length_b   1.000
_cell.length_c   1.000
_cell.angle_alpha   90.00
_cell.angle_beta   90.00
_cell.angle_gamma   90.00
#
_symmetry.space_group_name_H-M   'P 1'
#
loop_
_entity.id
_entity.type
_entity.pdbx_description
1 polymer ?
#
loop_
_entity_poly.entity_id
_entity_poly.type
_entity_poly.pdbx_seq_one_letter_code
_entity_poly.pdbx_strand_id
1 'polypeptide(L)'
;MGAANPEVRAGVLRLTSAIPEVSVTKATVDGQPVLNLTAGSALFAGHSEYVLTINARTGLPIRSENSKTAPGEKPSPAAAYESSRVKVADIAAGKF
;
A
#
# COMPACT_ATOMS: atom_id res chain seq x y z
N MET A 1 0.82 16.48 6.71
CA MET A 1 2.29 16.43 6.53
C MET A 1 2.98 15.26 7.26
N GLY A 2 2.28 14.18 7.66
CA GLY A 2 2.92 13.02 8.32
C GLY A 2 3.28 11.88 7.37
N ALA A 3 2.40 11.53 6.43
CA ALA A 3 2.60 10.42 5.50
C ALA A 3 3.73 10.63 4.48
N ALA A 4 4.18 11.88 4.27
CA ALA A 4 5.26 12.22 3.33
C ALA A 4 6.68 12.05 3.94
N ASN A 5 6.81 11.93 5.27
CA ASN A 5 8.09 11.69 5.92
C ASN A 5 8.50 10.19 5.81
N PRO A 6 9.65 9.87 5.19
CA PRO A 6 10.13 8.49 5.06
C PRO A 6 10.31 7.74 6.39
N GLU A 7 10.77 8.41 7.45
CA GLU A 7 11.01 7.80 8.75
C GLU A 7 9.69 7.40 9.43
N VAL A 8 8.68 8.27 9.33
CA VAL A 8 7.33 7.97 9.81
C VAL A 8 6.76 6.76 9.06
N ARG A 9 6.95 6.68 7.74
CA ARG A 9 6.51 5.51 6.95
C ARG A 9 7.23 4.23 7.37
N ALA A 10 8.55 4.29 7.57
CA ALA A 10 9.32 3.15 8.05
C ALA A 10 8.86 2.68 9.44
N GLY A 11 8.59 3.62 10.35
CA GLY A 11 8.05 3.33 11.67
C GLY A 11 6.67 2.67 11.62
N VAL A 12 5.75 3.22 10.82
CA VAL A 12 4.41 2.64 10.62
C VAL A 12 4.51 1.23 10.02
N LEU A 13 5.33 1.05 8.97
CA LEU A 13 5.54 -0.27 8.35
C LEU A 13 6.04 -1.31 9.35
N ARG A 14 6.96 -0.92 10.23
CA ARG A 14 7.47 -1.79 11.29
C ARG A 14 6.37 -2.19 12.26
N LEU A 15 5.53 -1.25 12.68
CA LEU A 15 4.39 -1.55 13.57
C LEU A 15 3.37 -2.46 12.89
N THR A 16 3.01 -2.17 11.63
CA THR A 16 2.06 -2.99 10.87
C THR A 16 2.61 -4.40 10.64
N SER A 17 3.91 -4.57 10.41
CA SER A 17 4.55 -5.89 10.25
C SER A 17 4.61 -6.72 11.53
N ALA A 18 4.35 -6.12 12.70
CA ALA A 18 4.31 -6.82 13.97
C ALA A 18 2.92 -7.41 14.28
N ILE A 19 1.90 -7.08 13.48
CA ILE A 19 0.57 -7.70 13.58
C ILE A 19 0.69 -9.14 13.06
N PRO A 20 0.35 -10.18 13.86
CA PRO A 20 0.54 -11.58 13.46
C PRO A 20 -0.14 -11.98 12.16
N GLU A 21 -1.29 -11.37 11.87
CA GLU A 21 -2.09 -11.61 10.68
C GLU A 21 -1.57 -10.83 9.45
N VAL A 22 -0.53 -10.00 9.61
CA VAL A 22 0.12 -9.28 8.51
C VAL A 22 1.43 -9.96 8.15
N SER A 23 1.59 -10.29 6.87
CA SER A 23 2.86 -10.76 6.32
C SER A 23 3.46 -9.73 5.38
N VAL A 24 4.80 -9.66 5.35
CA VAL A 24 5.54 -8.78 4.44
C VAL A 24 6.43 -9.62 3.54
N THR A 25 6.23 -9.49 2.24
CA THR A 25 7.08 -10.16 1.24
C THR A 25 7.75 -9.14 0.33
N LYS A 26 8.96 -9.46 -0.12
CA LYS A 26 9.70 -8.66 -1.09
C LYS A 26 9.42 -9.20 -2.48
N ALA A 27 9.21 -8.32 -3.45
CA ALA A 27 9.02 -8.67 -4.84
C ALA A 27 9.57 -7.59 -5.77
N THR A 28 9.41 -7.80 -7.07
CA THR A 28 9.73 -6.81 -8.11
C THR A 28 8.51 -6.67 -9.02
N VAL A 29 8.09 -5.44 -9.29
CA VAL A 29 7.00 -5.10 -10.23
C VAL A 29 7.54 -4.06 -11.19
N ASP A 30 7.45 -4.31 -12.50
CA ASP A 30 7.93 -3.41 -13.57
C ASP A 30 9.38 -2.94 -13.36
N GLY A 31 10.25 -3.84 -12.88
CA GLY A 31 11.66 -3.56 -12.58
C GLY A 31 11.89 -2.75 -11.29
N GLN A 32 10.85 -2.37 -10.57
CA GLN A 32 10.94 -1.68 -9.29
C GLN A 32 10.86 -2.67 -8.12
N PRO A 33 11.75 -2.60 -7.13
CA PRO A 33 11.61 -3.41 -5.92
C PRO A 33 10.42 -2.93 -5.10
N VAL A 34 9.60 -3.86 -4.64
CA VAL A 34 8.38 -3.59 -3.87
C VAL A 34 8.30 -4.43 -2.60
N LEU A 35 7.50 -3.95 -1.66
CA LEU A 35 7.03 -4.70 -0.49
C LEU A 35 5.54 -4.96 -0.66
N ASN A 36 5.12 -6.21 -0.55
CA ASN A 36 3.71 -6.58 -0.43
C ASN A 36 3.40 -6.81 1.04
N LEU A 37 2.47 -6.02 1.57
CA LEU A 37 1.90 -6.22 2.89
C LEU A 37 0.56 -6.94 2.70
N THR A 38 0.48 -8.17 3.16
CA THR A 38 -0.73 -8.98 3.08
C THR A 38 -1.37 -9.06 4.46
N ALA A 39 -2.55 -8.47 4.61
CA ALA A 39 -3.39 -8.57 5.79
C ALA A 39 -4.35 -9.75 5.60
N GLY A 40 -4.23 -10.75 6.47
CA GLY A 40 -5.05 -11.96 6.47
C GLY A 40 -6.52 -11.68 6.79
N SER A 41 -7.39 -12.58 6.34
CA SER A 41 -8.85 -12.40 6.46
C SER A 41 -9.39 -12.36 7.88
N ALA A 42 -8.65 -12.87 8.87
CA ALA A 42 -9.01 -12.76 10.28
C ALA A 42 -9.15 -11.29 10.73
N LEU A 43 -8.38 -10.37 10.15
CA LEU A 43 -8.49 -8.92 10.42
C LEU A 43 -9.78 -8.30 9.86
N PHE A 44 -10.46 -9.02 8.96
CA PHE A 44 -11.64 -8.56 8.24
C PHE A 44 -12.81 -9.52 8.45
N ALA A 45 -12.94 -10.10 9.65
CA ALA A 45 -14.00 -11.05 10.02
C ALA A 45 -14.20 -12.23 9.03
N GLY A 46 -13.13 -12.63 8.34
CA GLY A 46 -13.13 -13.72 7.37
C GLY A 46 -13.50 -13.33 5.94
N HIS A 47 -13.82 -12.07 5.67
CA HIS A 47 -14.38 -11.64 4.38
C HIS A 47 -13.36 -11.50 3.26
N SER A 48 -12.16 -10.98 3.55
CA SER A 48 -11.18 -10.71 2.48
C SER A 48 -9.74 -10.76 2.96
N GLU A 49 -8.83 -11.14 2.08
CA GLU A 49 -7.39 -10.92 2.27
C GLU A 49 -7.01 -9.68 1.48
N TYR A 50 -6.30 -8.73 2.09
CA TYR A 50 -5.96 -7.45 1.48
C TYR A 50 -4.45 -7.33 1.27
N VAL A 51 -4.05 -6.91 0.08
CA VAL A 51 -2.65 -6.70 -0.28
C VAL A 51 -2.43 -5.23 -0.59
N LEU A 52 -1.46 -4.63 0.11
CA LEU A 52 -0.93 -3.30 -0.20
C LEU A 52 0.48 -3.46 -0.77
N THR A 53 0.68 -3.06 -2.02
CA THR A 53 1.99 -3.03 -2.68
C THR A 53 2.60 -1.65 -2.56
N ILE A 54 3.84 -1.60 -2.07
CA ILE A 54 4.57 -0.38 -1.76
C ILE A 54 5.90 -0.40 -2.50
N ASN A 55 6.28 0.70 -3.14
CA ASN A 55 7.62 0.86 -3.70
C ASN A 55 8.66 0.83 -2.56
N ALA A 56 9.56 -0.15 -2.58
CA ALA A 56 10.50 -0.37 -1.48
C ALA A 56 11.56 0.73 -1.33
N ARG A 57 11.79 1.55 -2.37
CA ARG A 57 12.74 2.67 -2.35
C ARG A 57 12.13 3.94 -1.78
N THR A 58 10.88 4.23 -2.14
CA THR A 58 10.21 5.50 -1.76
C THR A 58 9.30 5.35 -0.54
N GLY A 59 8.84 4.12 -0.26
CA GLY A 59 7.82 3.82 0.73
C GLY A 59 6.42 4.28 0.33
N LEU A 60 6.20 4.65 -0.94
CA LEU A 60 4.90 5.09 -1.43
C LEU A 60 4.07 3.89 -1.92
N PRO A 61 2.74 3.86 -1.65
CA PRO A 61 1.86 2.84 -2.19
C PRO A 61 1.80 2.97 -3.71
N ILE A 62 1.74 1.84 -4.41
CA ILE A 62 1.58 1.79 -5.87
C ILE A 62 0.32 1.04 -6.28
N ARG A 63 -0.16 0.10 -5.45
CA ARG A 63 -1.38 -0.66 -5.69
C ARG A 63 -1.95 -1.19 -4.39
N SER A 64 -3.27 -1.34 -4.35
CA SER A 64 -3.93 -2.14 -3.32
C SER A 64 -5.09 -2.95 -3.89
N GLU A 65 -5.34 -4.12 -3.34
CA GLU A 65 -6.39 -5.02 -3.80
C GLU A 65 -6.79 -6.05 -2.76
N ASN A 66 -7.98 -6.63 -2.91
CA ASN A 66 -8.34 -7.85 -2.22
C ASN A 66 -7.78 -9.04 -3.01
N SER A 67 -6.78 -9.73 -2.47
CA SER A 67 -6.23 -10.94 -3.10
C SER A 67 -7.18 -12.13 -3.01
N LYS A 68 -8.07 -12.13 -2.01
CA LYS A 68 -9.12 -13.12 -1.81
C LYS A 68 -10.40 -12.47 -1.29
N THR A 69 -11.54 -13.02 -1.66
CA THR A 69 -12.87 -12.65 -1.16
C THR A 69 -13.62 -13.88 -0.70
N ALA A 70 -14.57 -13.70 0.22
CA ALA A 70 -15.38 -14.80 0.71
C ALA A 70 -16.29 -15.37 -0.39
N PRO A 71 -16.68 -16.65 -0.29
CA PRO A 71 -17.59 -17.27 -1.24
C PRO A 71 -18.89 -16.47 -1.39
N GLY A 72 -19.25 -16.12 -2.63
CA GLY A 72 -20.46 -15.36 -2.94
C GLY A 72 -20.30 -13.84 -2.91
N GLU A 73 -19.13 -13.33 -2.51
CA GLU A 73 -18.82 -11.90 -2.57
C GLU A 73 -18.16 -11.52 -3.89
N LYS A 74 -18.37 -10.27 -4.33
CA LYS A 74 -17.72 -9.74 -5.53
C LYS A 74 -16.38 -9.10 -5.14
N PRO A 75 -15.30 -9.38 -5.89
CA PRO A 75 -14.03 -8.68 -5.72
C PRO A 75 -14.22 -7.17 -5.87
N SER A 76 -13.65 -6.41 -4.93
CA SER A 76 -13.46 -4.97 -5.13
C SER A 76 -12.38 -4.75 -6.18
N PRO A 77 -12.53 -3.76 -7.07
CA PRO A 77 -11.49 -3.46 -8.05
C PRO A 77 -10.21 -3.01 -7.35
N ALA A 78 -9.06 -3.41 -7.90
CA ALA A 78 -7.77 -2.94 -7.42
C ALA A 78 -7.66 -1.41 -7.60
N ALA A 79 -7.09 -0.74 -6.60
CA ALA A 79 -6.75 0.67 -6.68
C ALA A 79 -5.26 0.81 -7.02
N ALA A 80 -4.96 1.43 -8.16
CA ALA A 80 -3.60 1.83 -8.53
C ALA A 80 -3.34 3.26 -8.03
N TYR A 81 -2.11 3.51 -7.58
CA TYR A 81 -1.69 4.81 -7.09
C TYR A 81 -0.54 5.33 -7.93
N GLU A 82 -0.68 6.55 -8.43
CA GLU A 82 0.40 7.32 -9.04
C GLU A 82 0.67 8.54 -8.17
N SER A 83 1.92 8.67 -7.70
CA SER A 83 2.33 9.78 -6.85
C SER A 83 3.28 10.69 -7.61
N SER A 84 2.88 11.93 -7.85
CA SER A 84 3.75 13.00 -8.35
C SER A 84 4.19 13.91 -7.21
N ARG A 85 5.43 14.41 -7.27
CA ARG A 85 5.85 15.53 -6.41
C ARG A 85 5.48 16.83 -7.12
N VAL A 86 4.63 17.62 -6.48
CA VAL A 86 4.29 18.97 -6.92
C VAL A 86 4.92 20.01 -6.00
N LYS A 87 5.38 21.14 -6.55
CA LYS A 87 5.80 22.28 -5.73
C LYS A 87 4.58 23.13 -5.40
N VAL A 88 4.60 23.81 -4.24
CA VAL A 88 3.53 24.75 -3.87
C VAL A 88 3.34 25.84 -4.92
N ALA A 89 4.43 26.32 -5.52
CA ALA A 89 4.38 27.29 -6.61
C ALA A 89 3.69 26.74 -7.88
N ASP A 90 3.87 25.45 -8.18
CA ASP A 90 3.22 24.81 -9.32
C ASP A 90 1.70 24.68 -9.07
N ILE A 91 1.30 24.31 -7.85
CA ILE A 91 -0.12 24.29 -7.44
C ILE A 91 -0.74 25.69 -7.53
N ALA A 92 -0.05 26.71 -7.02
CA ALA A 92 -0.51 28.10 -7.09
C ALA A 92 -0.65 28.58 -8.55
N ALA A 93 0.16 28.02 -9.46
CA ALA A 93 0.10 28.26 -10.90
C ALA A 93 -0.84 27.31 -11.66
N GLY A 94 -1.57 26.42 -10.97
CA GLY A 94 -2.50 25.46 -11.57
C GLY A 94 -1.85 24.29 -12.32
N LYS A 95 -0.60 23.96 -12.01
CA LYS A 95 0.17 22.86 -12.62
C LYS A 95 0.29 21.69 -11.63
N PHE A 96 -0.10 20.50 -12.07
CA PHE A 96 -0.16 19.26 -11.27
C PHE A 96 0.62 18.13 -11.95
#